data_AF-A0A0M3M4A9-F1
#
_entry.id   AF-A0A0M3M4A9-F1
#
_cell.length_a   1.000
_cell.length_b   1.000
_cell.length_c   1.000
_cell.angle_alpha   90.00
_cell.angle_beta   90.00
_cell.angle_gamma   90.00
#
_symmetry.space_group_name_H-M   'P 1'
#
loop_
_entity.id
_entity.type
_entity.pdbx_description
1 polymer ?
#
loop_
_entity_poly.entity_id
_entity_poly.type
_entity_poly.pdbx_seq_one_letter_code
_entity_poly.pdbx_strand_id
1 'polypeptide(L)' 'NCFVIYRLDKHPLVAALNPGLNNNDLSKIIGESWRHEPQAVKDSYRARALEEKRLHGIAYPNYRYQP' A
#
# COMPACT_ATOMS: atom_id res chain seq x y z
N ASN A 1 2.63 -1.55 6.08
CA ASN A 1 1.44 -0.66 6.08
C ASN A 1 0.52 -1.01 4.92
N CYS A 2 -0.80 -1.09 5.15
CA CYS A 2 -1.78 -1.46 4.11
C CYS A 2 -1.77 -0.53 2.89
N PHE A 3 -1.61 0.77 3.12
CA PHE A 3 -1.48 1.76 2.04
C PHE A 3 -0.25 1.53 1.15
N VAL A 4 0.85 0.99 1.71
CA VAL A 4 2.07 0.71 0.91
C VAL A 4 1.83 -0.43 -0.06
N ILE A 5 1.15 -1.50 0.39
CA ILE A 5 0.76 -2.64 -0.46
C ILE A 5 -0.19 -2.15 -1.56
N TYR A 6 -1.20 -1.36 -1.19
CA TYR A 6 -2.13 -0.77 -2.15
C TYR A 6 -1.42 0.12 -3.18
N ARG A 7 -0.50 0.98 -2.72
CA ARG A 7 0.27 1.85 -3.61
C ARG A 7 1.12 1.05 -4.57
N LEU A 8 1.82 0.01 -4.12
CA LEU A 8 2.65 -0.83 -4.99
C LEU A 8 1.82 -1.50 -6.10
N ASP A 9 0.60 -1.94 -5.77
CA ASP A 9 -0.33 -2.55 -6.73
C ASP A 9 -0.87 -1.51 -7.74
N LYS A 10 -1.31 -0.35 -7.24
CA LYS A 10 -1.93 0.70 -8.07
C LYS A 10 -0.94 1.56 -8.84
N HIS A 11 0.29 1.73 -8.36
CA HIS A 11 1.28 2.58 -9.00
C HIS A 11 1.54 2.24 -10.48
N PRO A 12 1.83 0.99 -10.86
CA PRO A 12 2.02 0.65 -12.27
C PRO A 12 0.73 0.85 -13.09
N LEU A 13 -0.45 0.62 -12.51
CA LEU A 13 -1.73 0.86 -13.18
C LEU A 13 -1.95 2.36 -13.47
N VAL A 14 -1.75 3.22 -12.46
CA VAL A 14 -1.92 4.66 -12.61
C VAL A 14 -0.84 5.26 -13.51
N ALA A 15 0.40 4.75 -13.43
CA ALA A 15 1.49 5.16 -14.32
C ALA A 15 1.24 4.74 -15.78
N ALA A 16 0.66 3.57 -16.01
CA ALA A 16 0.28 3.11 -17.36
C ALA A 16 -0.90 3.90 -17.93
N LEU A 17 -1.86 4.29 -17.08
CA LEU A 17 -2.99 5.15 -17.48
C LEU A 17 -2.58 6.60 -17.71
N ASN A 18 -1.52 7.07 -17.04
CA ASN A 18 -1.04 8.44 -17.11
C ASN A 18 0.46 8.48 -17.42
N PRO A 19 0.86 8.07 -18.64
CA PRO A 19 2.25 8.13 -19.04
C PRO A 19 2.73 9.59 -19.03
N GLY A 20 3.86 9.84 -18.36
CA GLY A 20 4.45 11.18 -18.25
C GLY A 20 4.10 11.95 -16.98
N LEU A 21 3.24 11.42 -16.09
CA LEU A 21 3.07 12.01 -14.76
C LEU A 21 4.23 11.66 -13.83
N ASN A 22 4.60 12.63 -13.01
CA ASN A 22 5.66 12.47 -12.02
C ASN A 22 5.15 11.63 -10.83
N ASN A 23 6.07 10.95 -10.14
CA ASN A 23 5.77 10.14 -8.96
C ASN A 23 4.99 10.90 -7.87
N ASN A 24 5.14 12.22 -7.78
CA ASN A 24 4.41 13.06 -6.83
C ASN A 24 2.91 13.11 -7.18
N ASP A 25 2.58 13.35 -8.44
CA ASP A 25 1.19 13.40 -8.91
C ASP A 25 0.53 12.02 -8.90
N LEU A 26 1.27 10.97 -9.29
CA LEU A 26 0.83 9.59 -9.11
C LEU A 26 0.50 9.29 -7.64
N SER A 27 1.32 9.77 -6.70
CA SER A 27 1.08 9.56 -5.26
C SER A 27 -0.18 10.27 -4.77
N LYS A 28 -0.48 11.47 -5.29
CA LYS A 28 -1.73 12.18 -4.98
C LYS A 28 -2.94 11.41 -5.49
N ILE A 29 -2.92 10.98 -6.75
CA ILE A 29 -4.01 10.20 -7.38
C ILE A 29 -4.26 8.89 -6.62
N ILE A 30 -3.20 8.16 -6.28
CA ILE A 30 -3.32 6.90 -5.53
C ILE A 30 -3.85 7.16 -4.11
N GLY A 31 -3.42 8.25 -3.47
CA GLY A 31 -3.90 8.67 -2.15
C GLY A 31 -5.39 9.02 -2.15
N GLU A 32 -5.87 9.74 -3.17
CA GLU A 32 -7.28 10.04 -3.37
C GLU A 32 -8.08 8.77 -3.70
N SER A 33 -7.59 7.95 -4.63
CA SER A 33 -8.21 6.67 -4.96
C SER A 33 -8.36 5.79 -3.72
N TRP A 34 -7.33 5.72 -2.88
CA TRP A 34 -7.41 5.00 -1.61
C TRP A 34 -8.50 5.58 -0.69
N ARG A 35 -8.67 6.90 -0.60
CA ARG A 35 -9.75 7.50 0.21
C ARG A 35 -11.12 7.14 -0.34
N HIS A 36 -11.28 7.10 -1.66
CA HIS A 36 -12.54 6.81 -2.33
C HIS A 36 -12.87 5.32 -2.43
N GLU A 37 -11.89 4.42 -2.25
CA GLU A 37 -12.16 2.99 -2.33
C GLU A 37 -13.11 2.50 -1.22
N PRO A 38 -13.94 1.46 -1.49
CA PRO A 38 -14.81 0.85 -0.52
C PRO A 38 -14.05 0.34 0.69
N GLN A 39 -14.74 0.38 1.83
CA GLN A 39 -14.23 -0.14 3.09
C GLN A 39 -13.81 -1.62 2.97
N ALA A 40 -14.58 -2.42 2.22
CA ALA A 40 -14.25 -3.83 1.96
C ALA A 40 -12.87 -4.02 1.30
N VAL A 41 -12.51 -3.16 0.34
CA VAL A 41 -11.19 -3.21 -0.32
C VAL A 41 -10.11 -2.84 0.69
N LYS A 42 -10.31 -1.74 1.42
CA LYS A 42 -9.37 -1.29 2.46
C LYS A 42 -9.14 -2.35 3.53
N ASP A 43 -10.18 -3.07 3.94
CA ASP A 43 -10.11 -4.14 4.92
C ASP A 43 -9.36 -5.37 4.40
N SER A 44 -9.51 -5.72 3.12
CA SER A 44 -8.68 -6.74 2.48
C SER A 44 -7.18 -6.38 2.52
N TYR A 45 -6.83 -5.14 2.17
CA TYR A 45 -5.44 -4.67 2.25
C TYR A 45 -4.93 -4.54 3.69
N ARG A 46 -5.80 -4.20 4.65
CA ARG A 46 -5.47 -4.24 6.09
C ARG A 46 -5.14 -5.65 6.55
N ALA A 47 -5.98 -6.63 6.22
CA ALA A 47 -5.76 -8.03 6.57
C ALA A 47 -4.43 -8.53 6.00
N ARG A 48 -4.15 -8.25 4.72
CA ARG A 48 -2.87 -8.58 4.07
C ARG A 48 -1.68 -7.93 4.78
N ALA A 49 -1.78 -6.65 5.13
CA ALA A 49 -0.70 -5.96 5.83
C ALA A 49 -0.50 -6.44 7.26
N LEU A 50 -1.57 -6.87 7.93
CA LEU A 50 -1.51 -7.45 9.26
C LEU A 50 -0.83 -8.82 9.22
N GLU A 51 -1.16 -9.62 8.20
CA GLU A 51 -0.56 -10.94 8.00
C GLU A 51 0.93 -10.82 7.63
N GLU A 52 1.29 -9.92 6.73
CA GLU A 52 2.70 -9.59 6.45
C GLU A 52 3.44 -9.15 7.72
N LYS A 53 2.83 -8.29 8.55
CA LYS A 53 3.42 -7.86 9.82
C LYS A 53 3.59 -9.05 10.77
N ARG A 54 2.62 -9.96 10.83
CA ARG A 54 2.66 -11.16 11.67
C ARG A 54 3.75 -12.12 11.19
N LEU A 55 3.79 -12.41 9.89
CA LEU A 55 4.82 -13.24 9.26
C LEU A 55 6.20 -12.65 9.47
N HIS A 56 6.38 -11.34 9.30
CA HIS A 56 7.65 -10.66 9.52
C HIS A 56 8.07 -10.72 11.00
N GLY A 57 7.13 -10.62 11.94
CA GLY A 57 7.41 -10.80 13.37
C GLY A 57 7.80 -12.24 13.75
N ILE A 58 7.25 -13.24 13.05
CA ILE A 58 7.59 -14.66 13.25
C ILE A 58 8.92 -15.00 12.58
N ALA A 59 9.15 -14.51 11.36
CA ALA A 59 10.37 -14.75 10.58
C ALA A 59 11.57 -14.01 11.17
N TYR A 60 11.34 -12.85 11.77
CA TYR A 60 12.37 -12.04 12.43
C TYR A 60 11.98 -11.75 13.89
N PRO A 61 12.09 -12.75 14.78
CA PRO A 61 11.70 -12.59 16.20
C PRO A 61 12.55 -11.54 16.94
N ASN A 62 13.75 -11.23 16.44
CA ASN A 62 14.63 -10.16 16.95
C ASN A 62 14.45 -8.82 16.22
N TYR A 63 13.45 -8.68 15.34
CA TYR A 63 13.19 -7.42 14.64
C TYR A 63 12.56 -6.41 15.59
N ARG A 64 13.41 -5.54 16.15
CA ARG A 64 12.99 -4.36 16.89
C ARG A 64 12.96 -3.18 15.93
N TYR A 65 11.76 -2.69 15.64
CA TYR A 65 11.60 -1.40 14.96
C TYR A 65 12.19 -0.32 15.88
N GLN A 66 13.42 0.11 15.58
CA GLN A 66 14.07 1.22 16.25
C GLN A 66 13.70 2.49 15.47
N PRO A 67 12.89 3.38 16.05
CA PRO A 67 12.45 4.61 15.39
C PRO A 67 13.59 5.61 15.18
#